data_AF-A0A917CH21-F1
#
_entry.id   AF-A0A917CH21-F1
#
_cell.length_a   1.000
_cell.length_b   1.000
_cell.length_c   1.000
_cell.angle_alpha   90.00
_cell.angle_beta   90.00
_cell.angle_gamma   90.00
#
_symmetry.space_group_name_H-M   'P 1'
#
loop_
_entity.id
_entity.type
_entity.pdbx_description
1 polymer ?
#
loop_
_entity_poly.entity_id
_entity_poly.type
_entity_poly.pdbx_seq_one_letter_code
_entity_poly.pdbx_strand_id
1 'polypeptide(L)' 'MNVKPPIGLVPRFVRDEQRRIEIQNAITRYLDAGIRIPTDWITEYNELVAKEDAN' A
#
# COMPACT_ATOMS: atom_id res chain seq x y z
N MET A 1 11.32 -17.04 33.10
CA MET A 1 10.81 -15.91 32.29
C MET A 1 10.74 -16.39 30.85
N ASN A 2 9.55 -16.45 30.25
CA ASN A 2 9.40 -16.89 28.85
C ASN A 2 9.60 -15.66 27.94
N VAL A 3 10.85 -15.40 27.54
CA VAL A 3 11.16 -14.29 26.63
C VAL A 3 10.66 -14.68 25.25
N LYS A 4 9.60 -14.02 24.77
CA LYS A 4 9.14 -14.22 23.40
C LYS A 4 10.29 -13.85 22.45
N PRO A 5 10.56 -14.68 21.43
CA PRO A 5 11.58 -14.36 20.45
C PRO A 5 11.22 -13.05 19.73
N PRO A 6 12.22 -12.31 19.22
CA PRO A 6 11.96 -11.11 18.42
C PRO A 6 11.01 -11.43 17.26
N ILE A 7 9.99 -10.59 17.10
CA ILE A 7 9.07 -10.70 15.97
C ILE A 7 9.84 -10.29 14.71
N GLY A 8 9.86 -11.16 13.71
CA GLY A 8 10.46 -10.87 12.41
C GLY A 8 9.75 -9.71 11.69
N LEU A 9 10.45 -9.05 10.77
CA LEU A 9 9.87 -7.98 9.97
C LEU A 9 9.07 -8.56 8.79
N VAL A 10 7.93 -7.93 8.48
CA VAL A 10 7.17 -8.25 7.27
C VAL A 10 8.04 -7.98 6.04
N PRO A 11 8.14 -8.91 5.08
CA PRO A 11 8.88 -8.68 3.84
C PRO A 11 8.36 -7.45 3.10
N ARG A 12 9.26 -6.70 2.45
CA ARG A 12 8.92 -5.46 1.74
C ARG A 12 7.84 -5.67 0.68
N PHE A 13 7.93 -6.74 -0.12
CA PHE A 13 6.95 -7.02 -1.17
C PHE A 13 5.53 -7.23 -0.62
N VAL A 14 5.39 -7.88 0.56
CA VAL A 14 4.08 -8.07 1.21
C VAL A 14 3.52 -6.73 1.67
N ARG A 15 4.38 -5.87 2.23
CA ARG A 15 3.98 -4.55 2.70
C ARG A 15 3.61 -3.63 1.54
N ASP A 16 4.38 -3.66 0.46
CA ASP A 16 4.15 -2.86 -0.75
C ASP A 16 2.83 -3.29 -1.42
N GLU A 17 2.55 -4.60 -1.47
CA GLU A 17 1.29 -5.14 -1.96
C GLU A 17 0.08 -4.70 -1.12
N GLN A 18 0.19 -4.86 0.20
CA GLN A 18 -0.85 -4.43 1.12
C GLN A 18 -1.13 -2.94 0.98
N ARG A 19 -0.07 -2.14 0.83
CA ARG A 19 -0.17 -0.68 0.66
C ARG A 19 -0.85 -0.31 -0.65
N ARG A 20 -0.53 -1.00 -1.75
CA ARG A 20 -1.17 -0.79 -3.05
C ARG A 20 -2.67 -1.02 -2.96
N ILE A 21 -3.10 -2.12 -2.32
CA ILE A 21 -4.51 -2.45 -2.11
C ILE A 21 -5.21 -1.39 -1.25
N GLU A 22 -4.57 -0.93 -0.18
CA GLU A 22 -5.10 0.15 0.68
C GLU A 22 -5.37 1.42 -0.11
N ILE A 23 -4.41 1.85 -0.94
CA ILE A 23 -4.53 3.07 -1.74
C ILE A 23 -5.63 2.91 -2.79
N GLN A 24 -5.68 1.77 -3.49
CA GLN A 24 -6.73 1.48 -4.46
C GLN A 24 -8.12 1.58 -3.81
N ASN A 25 -8.31 0.95 -2.66
CA ASN A 25 -9.58 1.01 -1.92
C ASN A 25 -9.93 2.43 -1.46
N ALA A 26 -8.94 3.22 -1.03
CA ALA A 26 -9.17 4.61 -0.63
C ALA A 26 -9.58 5.48 -1.83
N ILE A 27 -8.92 5.31 -2.98
CA ILE A 27 -9.27 5.98 -4.23
C ILE A 27 -10.70 5.65 -4.65
N THR A 28 -11.09 4.37 -4.63
CA THR A 28 -12.46 3.95 -4.96
C THR A 28 -13.50 4.66 -4.10
N ARG A 29 -13.31 4.73 -2.78
CA ARG A 29 -14.24 5.45 -1.89
C ARG A 29 -14.35 6.94 -2.22
N TYR A 30 -13.24 7.57 -2.62
CA TYR A 30 -13.22 8.98 -3.02
C TYR A 30 -13.95 9.20 -4.35
N LEU A 31 -13.80 8.29 -5.30
CA LEU A 31 -14.55 8.29 -6.56
C LEU A 31 -16.05 8.12 -6.30
N ASP A 32 -16.43 7.16 -5.45
CA ASP A 32 -17.84 6.90 -5.10
C ASP A 32 -18.50 8.12 -4.43
N ALA A 33 -17.73 8.85 -3.61
CA ALA A 33 -18.18 10.08 -2.98
C ALA A 33 -18.11 11.33 -3.89
N GLY A 34 -17.57 11.20 -5.11
CA GLY A 34 -17.41 12.32 -6.06
C GLY A 34 -16.48 13.42 -5.57
N ILE A 35 -15.50 13.08 -4.71
CA ILE A 35 -14.58 14.04 -4.11
C ILE A 35 -13.17 13.95 -4.71
N ARG A 36 -12.41 15.04 -4.58
CA ARG A 36 -11.04 15.12 -5.10
C ARG A 36 -10.14 14.10 -4.42
N ILE A 37 -9.51 13.25 -5.22
CA ILE A 37 -8.47 12.32 -4.78
C ILE A 37 -7.16 13.09 -4.54
N PRO A 38 -6.45 12.85 -3.43
CA PRO A 38 -5.11 13.39 -3.21
C PRO A 38 -4.12 12.90 -4.28
N THR A 39 -3.38 13.83 -4.90
CA THR A 39 -2.40 13.48 -5.95
C THR A 39 -1.30 12.56 -5.42
N ASP A 40 -0.89 12.72 -4.16
CA ASP A 40 0.14 11.88 -3.54
C ASP A 40 -0.26 10.41 -3.49
N TRP A 41 -1.56 10.09 -3.34
CA TRP A 41 -2.04 8.71 -3.37
C TRP A 41 -1.92 8.10 -4.76
N ILE A 42 -2.23 8.88 -5.80
CA ILE A 42 -2.07 8.43 -7.19
C ILE A 42 -0.59 8.19 -7.50
N THR A 43 0.28 9.10 -7.06
CA THR A 43 1.74 8.96 -7.22
C THR A 43 2.24 7.71 -6.50
N GLU A 44 1.90 7.52 -5.23
CA GLU A 44 2.31 6.34 -4.45
C GLU A 44 1.81 5.04 -5.07
N TYR A 45 0.56 4.99 -5.55
CA TYR A 45 0.03 3.83 -6.28
C TYR A 45 0.84 3.52 -7.54
N ASN A 46 1.13 4.53 -8.37
CA ASN A 46 1.90 4.35 -9.60
C ASN A 46 3.33 3.89 -9.31
N GLU A 47 3.97 4.39 -8.25
CA GLU A 47 5.28 3.94 -7.81
C GLU A 47 5.28 2.47 -7.36
N LEU A 48 4.22 2.03 -6.68
CA LEU A 48 4.09 0.64 -6.23
C LEU A 48 3.87 -0.31 -7.41
N VAL A 49 3.04 0.07 -8.39
CA VAL A 49 2.82 -0.72 -9.62
C VAL A 49 4.10 -0.80 -10.45
N ALA A 50 4.80 0.33 -10.66
CA ALA A 50 6.04 0.35 -11.42
C ALA A 50 7.16 -0.51 -10.78
N LYS A 51 7.16 -0.70 -9.46
CA LYS A 51 8.09 -1.60 -8.76
C LYS A 51 7.76 -3.07 -8.99
N GLU A 52 6.49 -3.42 -9.18
CA GLU A 52 6.06 -4.79 -9.48
C GLU A 52 6.41 -5.17 -10.92
N ASP A 53 6.19 -4.27 -11.89
CA ASP A 53 6.52 -4.49 -13.30
C ASP A 53 8.03 -4.65 -13.57
N ALA A 54 8.87 -4.12 -12.67
CA ALA A 54 10.32 -4.19 -12.77
C ALA A 54 10.92 -5.48 -12.17
N ASN A 55 10.09 -6.38 -11.63
CA ASN A 55 10.50 -7.55 -10.84
C ASN A 55 10.28 -8.88 -11.57
#